data_AF-A0AA39SDH8-F1
#
_entry.id   AF-A0AA39SDH8-F1
#
_cell.length_a   1.000
_cell.length_b   1.000
_cell.length_c   1.000
_cell.angle_alpha   90.00
_cell.angle_beta   90.00
_cell.angle_gamma   90.00
#
_symmetry.space_group_name_H-M   'P 1'
#
loop_
_entity.id
_entity.type
_entity.pdbx_description
1 polymer ?
#
loop_
_entity_poly.entity_id
_entity_poly.type
_entity_poly.pdbx_seq_one_letter_code
_entity_poly.pdbx_strand_id
1 'polypeptide(L)'
;MTHATKAIYKLLLTDYVKVSKVSVEDMLFDEQVINCSMDKIEVLDFHQTLEVNGIKFWCYTAGHVLGAAMFMVDIAGVRVLYTGDYSREEDRHLSAAELPQFSPDICIIASTYGVQLHQPRHIREKRFTEVIHTTFSQGGCVLIPAFALGRAQELLLILDKYWSNHLELHNIPIYYASPLAKKCMAVYQTYILSMNERIRNQFANSNPFKFKHISPLNSIEDFNDVCPSVVMASPGGLQSGLSRQLFDIWCSDKKKHMCHAMRGYVVEGTMAKTIIS
;
A
#
# COMPACT_ATOMS: atom_id res chain seq x y z
N MET A 1 8.63 4.13 16.85
CA MET A 1 8.23 3.61 15.50
C MET A 1 9.47 3.49 14.63
N THR A 2 9.46 2.76 13.51
CA THR A 2 10.58 2.86 12.56
C THR A 2 10.57 4.23 11.86
N HIS A 3 11.71 4.62 11.30
CA HIS A 3 11.83 5.90 10.58
C HIS A 3 10.81 6.03 9.44
N ALA A 4 10.67 5.01 8.60
CA ALA A 4 9.72 5.02 7.48
C ALA A 4 8.26 5.04 7.97
N THR A 5 7.92 4.29 9.02
CA THR A 5 6.57 4.32 9.60
C THR A 5 6.20 5.72 10.09
N LYS A 6 7.10 6.45 10.76
CA LYS A 6 6.82 7.82 11.24
C LYS A 6 6.54 8.79 10.07
N ALA A 7 7.29 8.69 8.97
CA ALA A 7 7.06 9.51 7.78
C ALA A 7 5.72 9.18 7.09
N ILE A 8 5.41 7.89 6.95
CA ILE A 8 4.15 7.40 6.36
C ILE A 8 2.94 7.75 7.24
N TYR A 9 3.08 7.62 8.56
CA TYR A 9 2.04 7.90 9.54
C TYR A 9 1.43 9.29 9.36
N LYS A 10 2.27 10.32 9.26
CA LYS A 10 1.79 11.70 9.05
C LYS A 10 0.98 11.82 7.77
N LEU A 11 1.49 11.28 6.65
CA LEU A 11 0.81 11.36 5.36
C LEU A 11 -0.53 10.62 5.38
N LEU A 12 -0.52 9.40 5.92
CA LEU A 12 -1.70 8.52 5.97
C LEU A 12 -2.81 9.15 6.82
N LEU A 13 -2.48 9.65 8.01
CA LEU A 13 -3.49 10.27 8.89
C LEU A 13 -4.02 11.59 8.33
N THR A 14 -3.17 12.40 7.68
CA THR A 14 -3.65 13.60 6.98
C THR A 14 -4.59 13.22 5.82
N ASP A 15 -4.33 12.12 5.09
CA ASP A 15 -5.28 11.62 4.07
C ASP A 15 -6.61 11.22 4.71
N TYR A 16 -6.53 10.48 5.81
CA TYR A 16 -7.70 9.98 6.52
C TYR A 16 -8.61 11.12 6.96
N VAL A 17 -8.07 12.18 7.58
CA VAL A 17 -8.85 13.36 7.99
C VAL A 17 -9.50 14.05 6.79
N LYS A 18 -8.83 14.11 5.63
CA LYS A 18 -9.38 14.73 4.41
C LYS A 18 -10.45 13.88 3.72
N VAL A 19 -10.31 12.55 3.74
CA VAL A 19 -11.23 11.60 3.09
C VAL A 19 -12.44 11.28 3.96
N SER A 20 -12.28 11.39 5.28
CA SER A 20 -13.36 11.22 6.25
C SER A 20 -14.39 12.34 6.10
N LYS A 21 -15.60 11.99 5.64
CA LYS A 21 -16.75 12.92 5.54
C LYS A 21 -17.58 12.93 6.82
N VAL A 22 -16.93 12.77 7.96
CA VAL A 22 -17.58 12.74 9.27
C VAL A 22 -17.85 14.18 9.70
N SER A 23 -18.95 14.40 10.42
CA SER A 23 -19.30 15.72 10.97
C SER A 23 -18.15 16.22 11.86
N VAL A 24 -17.98 17.55 12.00
CA VAL A 24 -16.91 18.11 12.84
C VAL A 24 -17.03 17.62 14.30
N GLU A 25 -18.26 17.38 14.75
CA GLU A 25 -18.56 16.92 16.12
C GLU A 25 -18.19 15.45 16.36
N ASP A 26 -18.15 14.63 15.30
CA ASP A 26 -17.83 13.20 15.37
C ASP A 26 -16.36 12.90 14.98
N MET A 27 -15.56 13.91 14.63
CA MET A 27 -14.15 13.72 14.30
C MET A 27 -13.31 13.45 15.57
N LEU A 28 -12.62 12.31 15.58
CA LEU A 28 -11.78 11.89 16.72
C LEU A 28 -10.54 12.76 16.93
N PHE A 29 -9.98 13.33 15.85
CA PHE A 29 -8.79 14.18 15.86
C PHE A 29 -8.70 14.99 14.57
N ASP A 30 -7.91 16.07 14.61
CA ASP A 30 -7.64 16.94 13.48
C ASP A 30 -6.15 16.95 13.08
N GLU A 31 -5.79 17.77 12.09
CA GLU A 31 -4.40 17.91 11.63
C GLU A 31 -3.47 18.52 12.70
N GLN A 32 -4.00 19.33 13.63
CA GLN A 32 -3.19 19.90 14.71
C GLN A 32 -2.75 18.81 15.69
N VAL A 33 -3.67 17.94 16.10
CA VAL A 33 -3.37 16.79 16.96
C VAL A 33 -2.36 15.84 16.29
N ILE A 34 -2.49 15.59 14.98
CA ILE A 34 -1.52 14.79 14.23
C ILE A 34 -0.12 15.43 14.34
N ASN A 35 0.00 16.74 14.10
CA ASN A 35 1.29 17.42 14.18
C ASN A 35 1.89 17.37 15.60
N CYS A 36 1.10 17.63 16.64
CA CYS A 36 1.57 17.51 18.03
C CYS A 36 1.99 16.08 18.40
N SER A 37 1.34 15.06 17.84
CA SER A 37 1.72 13.66 18.07
C SER A 37 3.10 13.33 17.50
N MET A 38 3.51 13.97 16.39
CA MET A 38 4.79 13.70 15.73
C MET A 38 6.00 14.00 16.61
N ASP A 39 5.91 15.03 17.45
CA ASP A 39 6.99 15.44 18.35
C ASP A 39 7.17 14.46 19.51
N LYS A 40 6.11 13.71 19.85
CA LYS A 40 6.13 12.69 20.92
C LYS A 40 6.58 11.31 20.43
N ILE A 41 6.63 11.08 19.12
CA ILE A 41 6.98 9.78 18.56
C ILE A 41 8.50 9.67 18.43
N GLU A 42 9.10 8.81 19.24
CA GLU A 42 10.50 8.41 19.07
C GLU A 42 10.66 7.37 17.95
N VAL A 43 11.82 7.40 17.31
CA VAL A 43 12.17 6.49 16.21
C VAL A 43 13.27 5.53 16.63
N LEU A 44 13.23 4.32 16.08
CA LEU A 44 14.29 3.32 16.23
C LEU A 44 14.66 2.75 14.86
N ASP A 45 15.93 2.38 14.74
CA ASP A 45 16.43 1.59 13.63
C ASP A 45 16.10 0.11 13.81
N PHE A 46 16.03 -0.62 12.70
CA PHE A 46 15.92 -2.08 12.75
C PHE A 46 17.15 -2.66 13.48
N HIS A 47 16.91 -3.69 14.30
CA HIS A 47 17.89 -4.36 15.16
C HIS A 47 18.52 -3.50 16.26
N GLN A 48 18.19 -2.22 16.35
CA GLN A 48 18.60 -1.38 17.47
C GLN A 48 17.85 -1.80 18.74
N THR A 49 18.61 -2.09 19.80
CA THR A 49 18.04 -2.37 21.13
C THR A 49 17.91 -1.07 21.90
N LEU A 50 16.69 -0.79 22.37
CA LEU A 50 16.38 0.29 23.30
C LEU A 50 15.91 -0.31 24.63
N GLU A 51 16.06 0.45 25.71
CA GLU A 51 15.58 0.08 27.02
C GLU A 51 14.84 1.24 27.66
N VAL A 52 13.60 1.00 28.10
CA VAL A 52 12.78 2.00 28.79
C VAL A 52 12.19 1.35 30.03
N ASN A 53 12.48 1.92 31.21
CA ASN A 53 11.98 1.42 32.49
C ASN A 53 12.25 -0.08 32.73
N GLY A 54 13.43 -0.57 32.33
CA GLY A 54 13.83 -1.97 32.47
C GLY A 54 13.22 -2.93 31.43
N ILE A 55 12.50 -2.41 30.43
CA ILE A 55 11.95 -3.17 29.31
C ILE A 55 12.86 -2.97 28.10
N LYS A 56 13.50 -4.06 27.65
CA LYS A 56 14.32 -4.03 26.43
C LYS A 56 13.45 -4.37 25.24
N PHE A 57 13.66 -3.67 24.13
CA PHE A 57 12.97 -3.99 22.89
C PHE A 57 13.81 -3.62 21.68
N TRP A 58 13.61 -4.37 20.61
CA TRP A 58 14.19 -4.13 19.29
C TRP A 58 13.19 -4.61 18.24
N CYS A 59 13.43 -4.31 16.97
CA CYS A 59 12.54 -4.75 15.90
C CYS A 59 13.27 -5.36 14.70
N TYR A 60 12.56 -6.26 14.02
CA TYR A 60 12.96 -6.91 12.78
C TYR A 60 12.08 -6.40 11.64
N THR A 61 12.53 -6.50 10.39
CA THR A 61 11.65 -6.20 9.24
C THR A 61 10.47 -7.18 9.20
N ALA A 62 9.26 -6.68 8.96
CA ALA A 62 8.06 -7.50 8.78
C ALA A 62 7.70 -7.71 7.31
N GLY A 63 8.42 -7.10 6.36
CA GLY A 63 7.96 -7.01 4.97
C GLY A 63 6.62 -6.28 4.92
N HIS A 64 5.62 -6.82 4.23
CA HIS A 64 4.22 -6.34 4.19
C HIS A 64 4.00 -4.90 3.65
N VAL A 65 4.50 -3.87 4.35
CA VAL A 65 4.55 -2.47 3.92
C VAL A 65 5.88 -1.83 4.32
N LEU A 66 6.27 -0.76 3.64
CA LEU A 66 7.53 -0.04 3.93
C LEU A 66 7.57 0.43 5.39
N GLY A 67 8.60 0.00 6.12
CA GLY A 67 8.80 0.33 7.53
C GLY A 67 8.09 -0.57 8.54
N ALA A 68 7.30 -1.55 8.09
CA ALA A 68 6.65 -2.50 9.00
C ALA A 68 7.69 -3.30 9.79
N ALA A 69 7.38 -3.52 11.07
CA ALA A 69 8.34 -4.07 12.01
C ALA A 69 7.69 -5.07 12.95
N MET A 70 8.39 -6.18 13.20
CA MET A 70 8.06 -7.13 14.25
C MET A 70 8.86 -6.76 15.49
N PHE A 71 8.20 -6.44 16.60
CA PHE A 71 8.87 -6.04 17.84
C PHE A 71 9.13 -7.26 18.72
N MET A 72 10.38 -7.41 19.13
CA MET A 72 10.75 -8.32 20.21
C MET A 72 10.92 -7.50 21.48
N VAL A 73 10.27 -7.96 22.55
CA VAL A 73 10.30 -7.34 23.87
C VAL A 73 10.86 -8.35 24.86
N ASP A 74 11.85 -7.95 25.65
CA ASP A 74 12.49 -8.76 26.69
C ASP A 74 12.27 -8.08 28.04
N ILE A 75 11.57 -8.78 28.94
CA ILE A 75 11.30 -8.34 30.32
C ILE A 75 11.77 -9.44 31.25
N ALA A 76 12.82 -9.15 32.02
CA ALA A 76 13.41 -10.10 32.96
C ALA A 76 13.74 -11.47 32.35
N GLY A 77 14.14 -11.50 31.07
CA GLY A 77 14.50 -12.72 30.34
C GLY A 77 13.35 -13.42 29.64
N VAL A 78 12.10 -12.99 29.84
CA VAL A 78 10.94 -13.48 29.09
C VAL A 78 10.79 -12.67 27.81
N ARG A 79 10.78 -13.36 26.66
CA ARG A 79 10.74 -12.75 25.33
C ARG A 79 9.38 -12.89 24.66
N VAL A 80 8.82 -11.75 24.27
CA VAL A 80 7.55 -11.66 23.54
C VAL A 80 7.82 -11.08 22.16
N LEU A 81 7.48 -11.83 21.12
CA LEU A 81 7.46 -11.33 19.75
C LEU A 81 6.04 -10.90 19.37
N TYR A 82 5.88 -9.65 18.97
CA TYR A 82 4.67 -9.15 18.31
C TYR A 82 4.96 -8.92 16.83
N THR A 83 4.32 -9.69 15.96
CA THR A 83 4.61 -9.63 14.51
C THR A 83 3.98 -8.42 13.83
N GLY A 84 2.89 -7.89 14.37
CA GLY A 84 1.95 -7.09 13.57
C GLY A 84 1.51 -7.87 12.32
N ASP A 85 1.25 -7.15 11.23
CA ASP A 85 1.09 -7.76 9.91
C ASP A 85 2.45 -7.97 9.25
N TYR A 86 2.74 -9.21 8.84
CA TYR A 86 4.00 -9.59 8.24
C TYR A 86 3.80 -10.39 6.95
N SER A 87 4.79 -10.40 6.07
CA SER A 87 4.82 -11.23 4.85
C SER A 87 6.16 -11.92 4.73
N ARG A 88 6.17 -13.25 4.59
CA ARG A 88 7.39 -14.05 4.38
C ARG A 88 7.73 -14.27 2.90
N GLU A 89 6.92 -13.73 1.99
CA GLU A 89 7.21 -13.71 0.56
C GLU A 89 7.87 -12.38 0.19
N GLU A 90 8.95 -12.43 -0.58
CA GLU A 90 9.61 -11.24 -1.10
C GLU A 90 8.78 -10.63 -2.24
N ASP A 91 8.45 -9.34 -2.08
CA ASP A 91 7.72 -8.54 -3.06
C ASP A 91 8.71 -7.87 -4.04
N ARG A 92 8.23 -7.14 -5.05
CA ARG A 92 9.14 -6.44 -5.98
C ARG A 92 9.99 -5.38 -5.29
N HIS A 93 9.49 -4.76 -4.22
CA HIS A 93 10.21 -3.71 -3.49
C HIS A 93 10.50 -4.00 -2.01
N LEU A 94 9.79 -4.92 -1.36
CA LEU A 94 10.00 -5.21 0.05
C LEU A 94 10.70 -6.56 0.23
N SER A 95 11.61 -6.60 1.19
CA SER A 95 12.17 -7.86 1.69
C SER A 95 11.08 -8.66 2.41
N ALA A 96 11.23 -9.98 2.43
CA ALA A 96 10.45 -10.84 3.32
C ALA A 96 10.71 -10.47 4.79
N ALA A 97 9.72 -10.69 5.66
CA ALA A 97 9.87 -10.61 7.09
C ALA A 97 11.06 -11.45 7.55
N GLU A 98 11.85 -11.00 8.51
CA GLU A 98 12.98 -11.77 9.02
C GLU A 98 12.53 -12.95 9.91
N LEU A 99 13.44 -13.89 10.16
CA LEU A 99 13.29 -14.82 11.29
C LEU A 99 14.12 -14.28 12.44
N PRO A 100 13.54 -14.06 13.63
CA PRO A 100 14.31 -13.65 14.80
C PRO A 100 15.46 -14.61 15.09
N GLN A 101 16.61 -14.06 15.47
CA GLN A 101 17.78 -14.85 15.86
C GLN A 101 17.53 -15.69 17.12
N PHE A 102 16.62 -15.25 17.98
CA PHE A 102 16.25 -15.92 19.22
C PHE A 102 14.80 -16.39 19.16
N SER A 103 14.54 -17.58 19.68
CA SER A 103 13.16 -18.03 19.89
C SER A 103 12.48 -17.14 20.94
N PRO A 104 11.29 -16.59 20.65
CA PRO A 104 10.46 -15.98 21.67
C PRO A 104 9.84 -17.07 22.57
N ASP A 105 9.53 -16.71 23.82
CA ASP A 105 8.71 -17.53 24.72
C ASP A 105 7.22 -17.37 24.38
N ILE A 106 6.82 -16.17 23.96
CA ILE A 106 5.45 -15.83 23.57
C ILE A 106 5.46 -15.20 22.17
N CYS A 107 4.61 -15.68 21.28
CA CYS A 107 4.43 -15.12 19.95
C CYS A 107 2.99 -14.63 19.76
N ILE A 108 2.82 -13.33 19.59
CA ILE A 108 1.56 -12.68 19.23
C ILE A 108 1.59 -12.46 17.72
N ILE A 109 0.80 -13.27 17.00
CA ILE A 109 0.88 -13.40 15.54
C ILE A 109 -0.47 -13.11 14.87
N ALA A 110 -0.42 -12.46 13.70
CA ALA A 110 -1.60 -12.22 12.88
C ALA A 110 -2.16 -13.52 12.26
N SER A 111 -3.48 -13.60 12.11
CA SER A 111 -4.21 -14.75 11.56
C SER A 111 -4.99 -14.45 10.27
N THR A 112 -4.73 -13.30 9.64
CA THR A 112 -5.48 -12.74 8.49
C THR A 112 -5.75 -13.74 7.37
N TYR A 113 -4.76 -14.58 7.05
CA TYR A 113 -4.84 -15.62 6.01
C TYR A 113 -4.53 -17.01 6.58
N GLY A 114 -4.72 -17.25 7.87
CA GLY A 114 -4.23 -18.43 8.58
C GLY A 114 -4.72 -19.80 8.05
N VAL A 115 -5.81 -19.81 7.29
CA VAL A 115 -6.38 -21.02 6.64
C VAL A 115 -6.31 -20.99 5.11
N GLN A 116 -5.75 -19.93 4.53
CA GLN A 116 -5.72 -19.73 3.08
C GLN A 116 -4.35 -20.06 2.51
N LEU A 117 -4.34 -20.69 1.33
CA LEU A 117 -3.11 -20.94 0.58
C LEU A 117 -2.93 -19.89 -0.51
N HIS A 118 -1.80 -19.19 -0.48
CA HIS A 118 -1.46 -18.24 -1.52
C HIS A 118 -0.95 -18.95 -2.77
N GLN A 119 -1.51 -18.59 -3.92
CA GLN A 119 -0.93 -18.97 -5.21
C GLN A 119 0.45 -18.29 -5.38
N PRO A 120 1.39 -18.94 -6.09
CA PRO A 120 2.69 -18.34 -6.40
C PRO A 120 2.56 -16.92 -6.99
N ARG A 121 3.43 -15.98 -6.57
CA ARG A 121 3.39 -14.59 -7.03
C ARG A 121 3.33 -14.44 -8.54
N HIS A 122 4.12 -15.21 -9.29
CA HIS A 122 4.13 -15.12 -10.76
C HIS A 122 2.76 -15.45 -11.38
N ILE A 123 1.99 -16.40 -10.82
CA ILE A 123 0.63 -16.71 -11.27
C ILE A 123 -0.32 -15.56 -10.92
N ARG A 124 -0.23 -15.00 -9.71
CA ARG A 124 -1.07 -13.88 -9.27
C ARG A 124 -0.83 -12.61 -10.05
N GLU A 125 0.43 -12.32 -10.40
CA GLU A 125 0.83 -11.19 -11.24
C GLU A 125 0.36 -11.40 -12.68
N LYS A 126 0.55 -12.59 -13.25
CA LYS A 126 0.06 -12.90 -14.60
C LYS A 126 -1.46 -12.74 -14.70
N ARG A 127 -2.20 -13.32 -13.75
CA ARG A 127 -3.66 -13.18 -13.67
C ARG A 127 -4.08 -11.72 -13.52
N PHE A 128 -3.33 -10.92 -12.76
CA PHE A 128 -3.60 -9.48 -12.62
C PHE A 128 -3.52 -8.77 -13.97
N THR A 129 -2.42 -8.97 -14.70
CA THR A 129 -2.20 -8.31 -15.99
C THR A 129 -3.13 -8.85 -17.09
N GLU A 130 -3.44 -10.16 -17.09
CA GLU A 130 -4.38 -10.78 -18.04
C GLU A 130 -5.79 -10.19 -17.92
N VAL A 131 -6.27 -9.97 -16.69
CA VAL A 131 -7.58 -9.34 -16.44
C VAL A 131 -7.62 -7.92 -17.00
N ILE A 132 -6.55 -7.14 -16.80
CA ILE A 132 -6.43 -5.77 -17.32
C ILE A 132 -6.44 -5.78 -18.86
N HIS A 133 -5.61 -6.64 -19.47
CA HIS A 133 -5.50 -6.73 -20.92
C HIS A 133 -6.84 -7.18 -21.56
N THR A 134 -7.51 -8.16 -20.96
CA THR A 134 -8.84 -8.61 -21.42
C THR A 134 -9.86 -7.49 -21.36
N THR A 135 -9.83 -6.65 -20.32
CA THR A 135 -10.72 -5.48 -20.20
C THR A 135 -10.50 -4.49 -21.34
N PHE A 136 -9.26 -4.25 -21.73
CA PHE A 136 -8.95 -3.36 -22.86
C PHE A 136 -9.39 -3.91 -24.21
N SER A 137 -9.30 -5.24 -24.40
CA SER A 137 -9.81 -5.87 -25.64
C SER A 137 -11.32 -5.65 -25.85
N GLN A 138 -12.05 -5.33 -24.76
CA GLN A 138 -13.48 -5.01 -24.75
C GLN A 138 -13.75 -3.50 -24.78
N GLY A 139 -12.70 -2.66 -24.93
CA GLY A 139 -12.82 -1.20 -24.88
C GLY A 139 -13.09 -0.63 -23.48
N GLY A 140 -12.84 -1.43 -22.44
CA GLY A 140 -13.17 -1.10 -21.06
C GLY A 140 -12.14 -0.28 -20.31
N CYS A 141 -12.55 0.23 -19.14
CA CYS A 141 -11.70 0.92 -18.18
C CYS A 141 -11.50 0.05 -16.92
N VAL A 142 -10.34 0.16 -16.27
CA VAL A 142 -10.00 -0.61 -15.06
C VAL A 142 -9.90 0.31 -13.86
N LEU A 143 -10.71 0.04 -12.83
CA LEU A 143 -10.59 0.68 -11.52
C LEU A 143 -9.85 -0.23 -10.55
N ILE A 144 -8.78 0.29 -9.95
CA ILE A 144 -8.00 -0.39 -8.91
C ILE A 144 -8.17 0.40 -7.60
N PRO A 145 -9.15 0.06 -6.76
CA PRO A 145 -9.29 0.70 -5.45
C PRO A 145 -8.14 0.22 -4.55
N ALA A 146 -7.30 1.15 -4.11
CA ALA A 146 -6.15 0.88 -3.27
C ALA A 146 -5.87 2.04 -2.31
N PHE A 147 -5.26 1.75 -1.17
CA PHE A 147 -4.73 2.80 -0.31
C PHE A 147 -3.54 3.49 -1.00
N ALA A 148 -3.33 4.79 -0.71
CA ALA A 148 -2.26 5.57 -1.32
C ALA A 148 -0.83 5.09 -0.92
N LEU A 149 -0.72 4.28 0.14
CA LEU A 149 0.54 3.75 0.65
C LEU A 149 0.42 2.25 0.90
N GLY A 150 1.50 1.51 0.59
CA GLY A 150 1.61 0.07 0.80
C GLY A 150 1.49 -0.69 -0.51
N ARG A 151 0.40 -1.44 -0.68
CA ARG A 151 0.23 -2.33 -1.85
C ARG A 151 0.11 -1.58 -3.18
N ALA A 152 -0.30 -0.31 -3.17
CA ALA A 152 -0.35 0.51 -4.39
C ALA A 152 1.03 0.57 -5.08
N GLN A 153 2.11 0.81 -4.34
CA GLN A 153 3.46 0.91 -4.88
C GLN A 153 3.91 -0.40 -5.56
N GLU A 154 3.54 -1.55 -4.99
CA GLU A 154 3.78 -2.86 -5.60
C GLU A 154 3.03 -3.00 -6.94
N LEU A 155 1.75 -2.62 -6.96
CA LEU A 155 0.92 -2.68 -8.17
C LEU A 155 1.43 -1.73 -9.26
N LEU A 156 1.88 -0.51 -8.90
CA LEU A 156 2.47 0.44 -9.84
C LEU A 156 3.77 -0.12 -10.46
N LEU A 157 4.62 -0.79 -9.67
CA LEU A 157 5.81 -1.48 -10.19
C LEU A 157 5.48 -2.67 -11.11
N ILE A 158 4.35 -3.36 -10.86
CA ILE A 158 3.86 -4.42 -11.75
C ILE A 158 3.41 -3.81 -13.07
N LEU A 159 2.58 -2.77 -13.02
CA LEU A 159 1.99 -2.12 -14.19
C LEU A 159 3.05 -1.44 -15.07
N ASP A 160 3.95 -0.64 -14.50
CA ASP A 160 4.97 0.08 -15.27
C ASP A 160 5.90 -0.90 -16.00
N LYS A 161 6.31 -1.99 -15.33
CA LYS A 161 7.09 -3.07 -15.97
C LYS A 161 6.29 -3.80 -17.05
N TYR A 162 5.00 -4.04 -16.83
CA TYR A 162 4.15 -4.70 -17.80
C TYR A 162 3.99 -3.83 -19.06
N TRP A 163 3.73 -2.53 -18.90
CA TRP A 163 3.64 -1.58 -20.01
C TRP A 163 4.95 -1.47 -20.78
N SER A 164 6.09 -1.36 -20.09
CA SER A 164 7.40 -1.31 -20.76
C SER A 164 7.69 -2.53 -21.65
N ASN A 165 7.04 -3.67 -21.41
CA ASN A 165 7.20 -4.89 -22.19
C ASN A 165 6.16 -5.06 -23.30
N HIS A 166 5.13 -4.21 -23.37
CA HIS A 166 3.99 -4.34 -24.29
C HIS A 166 3.75 -3.00 -25.00
N LEU A 167 4.37 -2.84 -26.16
CA LEU A 167 4.32 -1.61 -26.95
C LEU A 167 2.90 -1.22 -27.35
N GLU A 168 2.02 -2.19 -27.56
CA GLU A 168 0.61 -2.00 -27.89
C GLU A 168 -0.18 -1.28 -26.79
N LEU A 169 0.30 -1.32 -25.53
CA LEU A 169 -0.34 -0.66 -24.39
C LEU A 169 0.13 0.78 -24.19
N HIS A 170 1.17 1.24 -24.89
CA HIS A 170 1.77 2.56 -24.66
C HIS A 170 0.81 3.74 -24.88
N ASN A 171 -0.24 3.56 -25.67
CA ASN A 171 -1.27 4.57 -25.90
C ASN A 171 -2.37 4.57 -24.83
N ILE A 172 -2.38 3.57 -23.94
CA ILE A 172 -3.38 3.41 -22.88
C ILE A 172 -2.82 4.02 -21.59
N PRO A 173 -3.43 5.09 -21.06
CA PRO A 173 -2.91 5.77 -19.89
C PRO A 173 -3.17 5.00 -18.59
N ILE A 174 -2.20 5.09 -17.68
CA ILE A 174 -2.33 4.62 -16.29
C ILE A 174 -2.29 5.84 -15.38
N TYR A 175 -3.33 6.01 -14.57
CA TYR A 175 -3.44 7.11 -13.61
C TYR A 175 -3.28 6.60 -12.19
N TYR A 176 -2.42 7.28 -11.43
CA TYR A 176 -2.36 7.12 -9.98
C TYR A 176 -3.06 8.30 -9.30
N ALA A 177 -4.32 8.03 -8.91
CA ALA A 177 -5.30 8.99 -8.46
C ALA A 177 -5.30 9.12 -6.93
N SER A 178 -4.38 9.92 -6.41
CA SER A 178 -4.31 10.27 -5.00
C SER A 178 -3.71 11.67 -4.82
N PRO A 179 -4.35 12.56 -4.05
CA PRO A 179 -3.78 13.86 -3.69
C PRO A 179 -2.41 13.74 -2.98
N LEU A 180 -2.13 12.58 -2.39
CA LEU A 180 -0.87 12.29 -1.71
C LEU A 180 0.11 11.52 -2.57
N ALA A 181 -0.23 11.15 -3.81
CA ALA A 181 0.60 10.33 -4.69
C ALA A 181 2.07 10.82 -4.73
N LYS A 182 2.26 12.11 -5.01
CA LYS A 182 3.59 12.74 -5.11
C LYS A 182 4.37 12.69 -3.78
N LYS A 183 3.70 12.98 -2.66
CA LYS A 183 4.33 12.94 -1.32
C LYS A 183 4.67 11.51 -0.92
N CYS A 184 3.79 10.56 -1.22
CA CYS A 184 4.01 9.13 -0.97
C CYS A 184 5.21 8.61 -1.76
N MET A 185 5.33 8.96 -3.04
CA MET A 185 6.48 8.56 -3.86
C MET A 185 7.78 9.14 -3.30
N ALA A 186 7.80 10.38 -2.82
CA ALA A 186 8.98 10.97 -2.20
C ALA A 186 9.46 10.16 -0.99
N VAL A 187 8.54 9.72 -0.12
CA VAL A 187 8.88 8.86 1.03
C VAL A 187 9.49 7.53 0.58
N TYR A 188 8.89 6.87 -0.41
CA TYR A 188 9.45 5.62 -0.96
C TYR A 188 10.85 5.81 -1.54
N GLN A 189 11.11 6.96 -2.18
CA GLN A 189 12.42 7.30 -2.71
C GLN A 189 13.45 7.62 -1.62
N THR A 190 13.03 8.21 -0.50
CA THR A 190 13.91 8.49 0.64
C THR A 190 14.35 7.21 1.36
N TYR A 191 13.45 6.24 1.54
CA TYR A 191 13.70 5.01 2.31
C TYR A 191 14.09 3.80 1.44
N ILE A 192 14.78 4.03 0.32
CA ILE A 192 15.24 2.96 -0.59
C ILE A 192 16.18 1.97 0.11
N LEU A 193 16.98 2.42 1.08
CA LEU A 193 17.88 1.53 1.81
C LEU A 193 17.12 0.47 2.66
N SER A 194 15.88 0.77 3.03
CA SER A 194 14.98 -0.16 3.76
C SER A 194 14.25 -1.15 2.84
N MET A 195 14.47 -1.09 1.53
CA MET A 195 13.87 -1.98 0.53
C MET A 195 14.78 -3.18 0.24
N ASN A 196 14.28 -4.13 -0.56
CA ASN A 196 15.04 -5.31 -0.95
C ASN A 196 16.29 -4.97 -1.78
N GLU A 197 17.21 -5.94 -1.87
CA GLU A 197 18.46 -5.79 -2.62
C GLU A 197 18.23 -5.43 -4.09
N ARG A 198 17.18 -5.97 -4.70
CA ARG A 198 16.83 -5.70 -6.09
C ARG A 198 16.59 -4.21 -6.34
N ILE A 199 15.78 -3.55 -5.49
CA ILE A 199 15.51 -2.12 -5.63
C ILE A 199 16.75 -1.29 -5.30
N ARG A 200 17.52 -1.66 -4.27
CA ARG A 200 18.77 -0.97 -3.94
C ARG A 200 19.77 -0.99 -5.09
N ASN A 201 19.94 -2.15 -5.73
CA ASN A 201 20.82 -2.32 -6.89
C ASN A 201 20.29 -1.58 -8.12
N GLN A 202 18.97 -1.61 -8.36
CA GLN A 202 18.37 -0.89 -9.48
C GLN A 202 18.51 0.63 -9.32
N PHE A 203 18.36 1.14 -8.10
CA PHE A 203 18.42 2.58 -7.81
C PHE A 203 19.78 3.22 -8.16
N ALA A 204 20.86 2.45 -8.12
CA ALA A 204 22.18 2.91 -8.56
C ALA A 204 22.19 3.38 -10.04
N ASN A 205 21.32 2.80 -10.88
CA ASN A 205 21.21 3.13 -12.30
C ASN A 205 19.98 3.98 -12.63
N SER A 206 18.83 3.67 -12.01
CA SER A 206 17.56 4.32 -12.32
C SER A 206 16.59 4.23 -11.15
N ASN A 207 15.81 5.29 -10.91
CA ASN A 207 14.82 5.30 -9.85
C ASN A 207 13.59 4.45 -10.21
N PRO A 208 13.33 3.31 -9.53
CA PRO A 208 12.20 2.43 -9.87
C PRO A 208 10.82 3.02 -9.55
N PHE A 209 10.76 4.07 -8.72
CA PHE A 209 9.52 4.79 -8.39
C PHE A 209 9.33 6.04 -9.25
N LYS A 210 10.20 6.28 -10.24
CA LYS A 210 9.97 7.26 -11.29
C LYS A 210 9.38 6.52 -12.50
N PHE A 211 8.07 6.29 -12.43
CA PHE A 211 7.33 5.57 -13.46
C PHE A 211 7.35 6.29 -14.80
N LYS A 212 7.41 5.54 -15.89
CA LYS A 212 7.43 6.07 -17.27
C LYS A 212 6.04 6.11 -17.88
N HIS A 213 5.18 5.17 -17.49
CA HIS A 213 3.86 4.97 -18.09
C HIS A 213 2.71 5.37 -17.16
N ILE A 214 3.03 5.93 -15.99
CA ILE A 214 2.05 6.25 -14.94
C ILE A 214 2.05 7.76 -14.67
N SER A 215 0.88 8.36 -14.82
CA SER A 215 0.65 9.78 -14.58
C SER A 215 -0.07 10.01 -13.25
N PRO A 216 0.34 10.99 -12.43
CA PRO A 216 -0.41 11.35 -11.24
C PRO A 216 -1.75 12.01 -11.62
N LEU A 217 -2.78 11.77 -10.82
CA LEU A 217 -4.09 12.41 -10.95
C LEU A 217 -4.51 12.97 -9.58
N ASN A 218 -4.71 14.29 -9.49
CA ASN A 218 -4.97 14.96 -8.21
C ASN A 218 -6.47 15.08 -7.91
N SER A 219 -7.28 15.34 -8.94
CA SER A 219 -8.72 15.51 -8.83
C SER A 219 -9.44 14.80 -9.99
N ILE A 220 -10.75 14.65 -9.86
CA ILE A 220 -11.60 14.16 -10.96
C ILE A 220 -11.77 15.20 -12.07
N GLU A 221 -11.56 16.47 -11.78
CA GLU A 221 -11.67 17.57 -12.76
C GLU A 221 -10.51 17.51 -13.77
N ASP A 222 -9.34 17.06 -13.32
CA ASP A 222 -8.18 16.81 -14.17
C ASP A 222 -8.29 15.47 -14.94
N PHE A 223 -9.34 14.68 -14.68
CA PHE A 223 -9.51 13.36 -15.26
C PHE A 223 -10.27 13.43 -16.58
N ASN A 224 -9.56 13.18 -17.68
CA ASN A 224 -10.21 12.89 -18.95
C ASN A 224 -10.65 11.43 -18.96
N ASP A 225 -11.97 11.23 -18.90
CA ASP A 225 -12.63 9.90 -18.88
C ASP A 225 -12.55 9.19 -20.25
N VAL A 226 -11.32 8.82 -20.61
CA VAL A 226 -10.97 8.10 -21.83
C VAL A 226 -10.87 6.61 -21.51
N CYS A 227 -11.60 5.78 -22.24
CA CYS A 227 -11.39 4.33 -22.27
C CYS A 227 -10.73 3.93 -23.59
N PRO A 228 -9.82 2.95 -23.58
CA PRO A 228 -9.33 2.21 -22.41
C PRO A 228 -8.39 3.03 -21.52
N SER A 229 -8.47 2.84 -20.20
CA SER A 229 -7.52 3.40 -19.22
C SER A 229 -7.49 2.58 -17.92
N VAL A 230 -6.43 2.77 -17.13
CA VAL A 230 -6.34 2.24 -15.76
C VAL A 230 -6.31 3.40 -14.78
N VAL A 231 -7.15 3.35 -13.75
CA VAL A 231 -7.11 4.32 -12.67
C VAL A 231 -6.97 3.59 -11.33
N MET A 232 -5.88 3.87 -10.62
CA MET A 232 -5.67 3.42 -9.24
C MET A 232 -6.03 4.54 -8.29
N ALA A 233 -7.07 4.35 -7.47
CA ALA A 233 -7.66 5.42 -6.67
C ALA A 233 -7.84 5.04 -5.20
N SER A 234 -7.69 6.02 -4.30
CA SER A 234 -7.97 5.88 -2.87
C SER A 234 -9.39 6.37 -2.50
N PRO A 235 -9.99 5.83 -1.42
CA PRO A 235 -9.56 4.72 -0.58
C PRO A 235 -9.89 3.33 -1.14
N GLY A 236 -9.22 2.29 -0.64
CA GLY A 236 -9.45 0.91 -1.08
C GLY A 236 -10.83 0.33 -0.73
N GLY A 237 -11.49 0.84 0.33
CA GLY A 237 -12.77 0.33 0.81
C GLY A 237 -14.01 0.85 0.07
N LEU A 238 -13.86 1.74 -0.93
CA LEU A 238 -14.95 2.37 -1.70
C LEU A 238 -16.03 3.09 -0.85
N GLN A 239 -15.70 3.48 0.38
CA GLN A 239 -16.65 4.15 1.27
C GLN A 239 -16.90 5.61 0.88
N SER A 240 -15.86 6.31 0.45
CA SER A 240 -15.87 7.74 0.09
C SER A 240 -14.73 8.04 -0.89
N GLY A 241 -14.44 9.32 -1.14
CA GLY A 241 -13.27 9.73 -1.93
C GLY A 241 -13.38 9.47 -3.44
N LEU A 242 -12.24 9.58 -4.12
CA LEU A 242 -12.15 9.52 -5.57
C LEU A 242 -12.42 8.11 -6.12
N SER A 243 -11.99 7.06 -5.41
CA SER A 243 -12.28 5.69 -5.81
C SER A 243 -13.78 5.41 -5.87
N ARG A 244 -14.55 5.94 -4.92
CA ARG A 244 -16.01 5.82 -4.90
C ARG A 244 -16.68 6.64 -6.01
N GLN A 245 -16.24 7.88 -6.24
CA GLN A 245 -16.78 8.71 -7.31
C GLN A 245 -16.59 8.07 -8.68
N LEU A 246 -15.38 7.57 -8.98
CA LEU A 246 -15.10 6.86 -10.23
C LEU A 246 -15.91 5.56 -10.34
N PHE A 247 -16.06 4.83 -9.24
CA PHE A 247 -16.89 3.65 -9.18
C PHE A 247 -18.36 3.95 -9.55
N ASP A 248 -18.95 5.00 -8.98
CA ASP A 248 -20.35 5.37 -9.24
C ASP A 248 -20.56 5.81 -10.70
N ILE A 249 -19.62 6.55 -11.28
CA ILE A 249 -19.67 7.00 -12.68
C ILE A 249 -19.60 5.81 -13.63
N TRP A 250 -18.64 4.91 -13.42
CA TRP A 250 -18.40 3.80 -14.34
C TRP A 250 -19.39 2.64 -14.16
N CYS A 251 -19.93 2.41 -12.96
CA CYS A 251 -20.97 1.39 -12.76
C CYS A 251 -22.28 1.74 -13.47
N SER A 252 -22.57 3.03 -13.60
CA SER A 252 -23.83 3.52 -14.17
C SER A 252 -23.83 3.43 -15.71
N ASP A 253 -22.66 3.35 -16.35
CA ASP A 253 -22.52 3.33 -17.79
C ASP A 253 -22.47 1.90 -18.35
N LYS A 254 -23.61 1.41 -18.84
CA LYS A 254 -23.75 0.08 -19.45
C LYS A 254 -22.87 -0.15 -20.69
N LYS A 255 -22.29 0.91 -21.28
CA LYS A 255 -21.39 0.80 -22.45
C LYS A 255 -19.93 0.67 -22.04
N LYS A 256 -19.55 1.02 -20.80
CA LYS A 256 -18.20 0.89 -20.29
C LYS A 256 -18.04 -0.48 -19.64
N HIS A 257 -17.22 -1.33 -20.23
CA HIS A 257 -16.79 -2.56 -19.58
C HIS A 257 -15.86 -2.16 -18.44
N MET A 258 -16.34 -2.25 -17.21
CA MET A 258 -15.53 -1.97 -16.04
C MET A 258 -15.06 -3.26 -15.41
N CYS A 259 -13.75 -3.38 -15.25
CA CYS A 259 -13.18 -4.40 -14.38
C CYS A 259 -12.75 -3.77 -13.05
N HIS A 260 -13.30 -4.29 -11.95
CA HIS A 260 -12.84 -3.99 -10.61
C HIS A 260 -11.73 -4.95 -10.21
N ALA A 261 -10.49 -4.48 -10.20
CA ALA A 261 -9.40 -5.26 -9.65
C ALA A 261 -9.22 -4.91 -8.16
N MET A 262 -10.13 -5.39 -7.31
CA MET A 262 -9.95 -5.23 -5.86
C MET A 262 -8.75 -6.05 -5.38
N ARG A 263 -7.77 -5.39 -4.78
CA ARG A 263 -6.51 -6.00 -4.35
C ARG A 263 -6.17 -5.55 -2.92
N GLY A 264 -6.71 -6.27 -1.95
CA GLY A 264 -6.45 -6.10 -0.53
C GLY A 264 -7.43 -6.92 0.31
N TYR A 265 -7.10 -7.17 1.58
CA TYR A 265 -8.13 -7.60 2.52
C TYR A 265 -9.11 -6.44 2.71
N VAL A 266 -10.40 -6.75 2.63
CA VAL A 266 -11.46 -5.75 2.78
C VAL A 266 -12.26 -6.11 4.02
N VAL A 267 -12.41 -5.13 4.92
CA VAL A 267 -13.12 -5.30 6.19
C VAL A 267 -14.62 -5.47 5.93
N GLU A 268 -15.26 -6.34 6.70
CA GLU A 268 -16.72 -6.51 6.73
C GLU A 268 -17.43 -5.17 6.99
N GLY A 269 -18.58 -4.97 6.36
CA GLY A 269 -19.34 -3.72 6.46
C GLY A 269 -18.85 -2.58 5.55
N THR A 270 -17.89 -2.84 4.65
CA THR A 270 -17.50 -1.88 3.61
C THR A 270 -18.13 -2.17 2.26
N MET A 271 -18.38 -1.13 1.45
CA MET A 271 -18.94 -1.27 0.10
C MET A 271 -18.10 -2.22 -0.76
N ALA A 272 -16.77 -2.12 -0.68
CA ALA A 272 -15.88 -3.04 -1.38
C ALA A 272 -16.15 -4.51 -1.04
N LYS A 273 -16.49 -4.83 0.22
CA LYS A 273 -16.83 -6.20 0.64
C LYS A 273 -18.17 -6.65 0.07
N THR A 274 -19.18 -5.80 0.10
CA THR A 274 -20.53 -6.07 -0.47
C THR A 274 -20.49 -6.38 -1.97
N ILE A 275 -19.53 -5.81 -2.71
CA ILE A 275 -19.38 -6.05 -4.15
C ILE A 275 -18.63 -7.37 -4.43
N ILE A 276 -17.73 -7.79 -3.53
CA ILE A 276 -16.96 -9.04 -3.67
C ILE A 276 -17.76 -10.27 -3.23
N SER A 277 -18.64 -10.11 -2.23
CA SER A 277 -19.50 -11.17 -1.67
C SER A 277 -20.66 -11.52 -2.59
#